data_AF-A0A7C2HKN0-F1
#
_entry.id   AF-A0A7C2HKN0-F1
#
_cell.length_a   1.000
_cell.length_b   1.000
_cell.length_c   1.000
_cell.angle_alpha   90.00
_cell.angle_beta   90.00
_cell.angle_gamma   90.00
#
_symmetry.space_group_name_H-M   'P 1'
#
loop_
_entity.id
_entity.type
_entity.pdbx_description
1 polymer ?
#
loop_
_entity_poly.entity_id
_entity_poly.type
_entity_poly.pdbx_seq_one_letter_code
_entity_poly.pdbx_strand_id
1 'polypeptide(L)'
;MEDFLARRMAEALRAHVRPRRGAGRSGQVTVDAGGQEILERTAVRLTEEYVEVRLAAALPAEGRRPLPKDATALFFDELPRALEAALSWSRLDGAAARRHVEVAEDHAALQAALRDHGLVAFVAEGAILPRESGVSELPLSAHRAVPFRAPEGLRVTLHAPNRGPVTGMGIPRGITLVVGGGFHGKSTLLRALVRGVYPHVPGDGREYVVTLPEAVKIRAEDGRRIARVDISPFIGTLPGGVETTAFSTDNASGSTSQAANIMEALEVGAQVLLMDEDTCATNFMIRDELMQRLVPKALEPITPFVDQVRHLRDALGVSTILVIGGSGDYLGVADTVILMDHFVPRVVTAEAHRLAAEHRDRRTPEGRPFGPPRPRLPLPQGFNPYRGRRVRVNARGVRTIVFGRDVIDLSAVEQVVDESQTRAIGDAIFYALEQEYFDGTRTLSQVLDALMADIDRRGLEVLSTFEGHPGDYARPRRFEVAAAINRLRTLVVRQAGETEAAARADAAEMAAGAQPAAGPGSTAPAGEARQDRPPQE
;
A
#
# COMPACT_ATOMS: atom_id res chain seq x y z
N MET A 1 4.70 -9.81 -21.12
CA MET A 1 4.90 -9.25 -22.48
C MET A 1 4.25 -7.88 -22.61
N GLU A 2 2.99 -7.71 -22.22
CA GLU A 2 2.25 -6.44 -22.33
C GLU A 2 2.97 -5.24 -21.68
N ASP A 3 3.49 -5.41 -20.46
CA ASP A 3 4.28 -4.37 -19.77
C ASP A 3 5.56 -3.98 -20.55
N PHE A 4 6.26 -4.95 -21.15
CA PHE A 4 7.42 -4.68 -22.01
C PHE A 4 7.02 -3.84 -23.23
N LEU A 5 5.93 -4.22 -23.91
CA LEU A 5 5.41 -3.49 -25.07
C LEU A 5 4.96 -2.07 -24.70
N ALA A 6 4.33 -1.88 -23.54
CA ALA A 6 3.94 -0.55 -23.05
C ALA A 6 5.15 0.36 -22.86
N ARG A 7 6.23 -0.16 -22.28
CA ARG A 7 7.51 0.56 -22.11
C ARG A 7 8.17 0.86 -23.44
N ARG A 8 8.20 -0.13 -24.36
CA ARG A 8 8.70 0.07 -25.72
C ARG A 8 7.94 1.16 -26.46
N MET A 9 6.61 1.17 -26.32
CA MET A 9 5.76 2.20 -26.88
C MET A 9 6.07 3.57 -26.28
N ALA A 10 6.22 3.69 -24.96
CA ALA A 10 6.57 4.95 -24.32
C ALA A 10 7.91 5.51 -24.84
N GLU A 11 8.90 4.66 -25.05
CA GLU A 11 10.17 5.06 -25.66
C GLU A 11 10.04 5.45 -27.13
N ALA A 12 9.31 4.67 -27.92
CA ALA A 12 9.07 4.97 -29.34
C ALA A 12 8.31 6.29 -29.52
N LEU A 13 7.32 6.58 -28.66
CA LEU A 13 6.64 7.87 -28.65
C LEU A 13 7.62 9.01 -28.39
N ARG A 14 8.55 8.87 -27.43
CA ARG A 14 9.57 9.91 -27.16
C ARG A 14 10.53 10.11 -28.34
N ALA A 15 10.85 9.05 -29.08
CA ALA A 15 11.79 9.10 -30.19
C ALA A 15 11.16 9.64 -31.49
N HIS A 16 9.88 9.32 -31.74
CA HIS A 16 9.25 9.55 -33.04
C HIS A 16 8.15 10.61 -33.03
N VAL A 17 7.53 10.90 -31.87
CA VAL A 17 6.49 11.93 -31.76
C VAL A 17 7.12 13.22 -31.27
N ARG A 18 6.95 14.30 -32.05
CA ARG A 18 7.50 15.60 -31.68
C ARG A 18 6.78 16.15 -30.45
N PRO A 19 7.50 16.49 -29.37
CA PRO A 19 6.87 17.08 -28.20
C PRO A 19 6.40 18.51 -28.51
N ARG A 20 5.24 18.90 -27.95
CA ARG A 20 4.77 20.29 -27.80
C ARG A 20 4.59 21.07 -29.11
N ARG A 21 3.46 20.84 -29.79
CA ARG A 21 3.00 21.63 -30.95
C ARG A 21 2.04 22.74 -30.49
N GLY A 22 2.56 23.91 -30.14
CA GLY A 22 1.75 25.00 -29.58
C GLY A 22 1.85 25.10 -28.06
N ALA A 23 0.81 25.59 -27.39
CA ALA A 23 0.83 25.86 -25.95
C ALA A 23 0.55 24.61 -25.09
N GLY A 24 1.24 24.48 -23.96
CA GLY A 24 0.96 23.44 -22.96
C GLY A 24 1.35 22.03 -23.42
N ARG A 25 0.40 21.07 -23.30
CA ARG A 25 0.58 19.65 -23.66
C ARG A 25 0.20 19.34 -25.12
N SER A 26 -0.07 20.36 -25.93
CA SER A 26 -0.53 20.20 -27.31
C SER A 26 0.44 19.33 -28.14
N GLY A 27 -0.10 18.33 -28.84
CA GLY A 27 0.67 17.34 -29.62
C GLY A 27 1.35 16.25 -28.80
N GLN A 28 1.18 16.21 -27.48
CA GLN A 28 1.75 15.16 -26.63
C GLN A 28 0.92 13.87 -26.76
N VAL A 29 1.61 12.74 -26.94
CA VAL A 29 1.03 11.40 -26.87
C VAL A 29 1.71 10.62 -25.75
N THR A 30 0.91 9.93 -24.94
CA THR A 30 1.39 9.15 -23.80
C THR A 30 0.71 7.80 -23.75
N VAL A 31 1.41 6.83 -23.19
CA VAL A 31 0.91 5.50 -22.81
C VAL A 31 1.24 5.29 -21.34
N ASP A 32 0.37 4.61 -20.60
CA ASP A 32 0.71 4.15 -19.26
C ASP A 32 1.68 2.97 -19.35
N ALA A 33 2.96 3.24 -19.04
CA ALA A 33 4.04 2.27 -19.06
C ALA A 33 4.54 1.90 -17.66
N GLY A 34 3.88 2.38 -16.60
CA GLY A 34 4.23 2.11 -15.22
C GLY A 34 5.60 2.64 -14.75
N GLY A 35 5.90 2.31 -13.49
CA GLY A 35 7.18 2.56 -12.82
C GLY A 35 8.13 1.37 -12.89
N GLN A 36 8.81 1.06 -11.79
CA GLN A 36 9.75 -0.07 -11.73
C GLN A 36 9.04 -1.42 -11.57
N GLU A 37 7.82 -1.40 -11.03
CA GLU A 37 6.98 -2.56 -10.81
C GLU A 37 6.26 -2.98 -12.10
N ILE A 38 6.25 -4.29 -12.36
CA ILE A 38 5.48 -4.91 -13.44
C ILE A 38 4.10 -5.23 -12.86
N LEU A 39 3.07 -4.57 -13.36
CA LEU A 39 1.67 -4.81 -12.95
C LEU A 39 0.83 -5.11 -14.19
N GLU A 40 -0.19 -5.94 -14.01
CA GLU A 40 -1.27 -6.09 -14.99
C GLU A 40 -1.91 -4.73 -15.24
N ARG A 41 -1.93 -4.31 -16.51
CA ARG A 41 -2.39 -2.98 -16.95
C ARG A 41 -3.33 -3.11 -18.13
N THR A 42 -4.19 -2.11 -18.28
CA THR A 42 -5.08 -2.01 -19.44
C THR A 42 -4.44 -1.29 -20.63
N ALA A 43 -3.24 -0.72 -20.49
CA ALA A 43 -2.58 0.12 -21.50
C ALA A 43 -2.21 -0.65 -22.77
N VAL A 44 -1.83 -1.92 -22.64
CA VAL A 44 -1.53 -2.81 -23.76
C VAL A 44 -2.24 -4.12 -23.51
N ARG A 45 -2.92 -4.62 -24.54
CA ARG A 45 -3.57 -5.93 -24.51
C ARG A 45 -3.04 -6.77 -25.65
N LEU A 46 -2.53 -7.95 -25.31
CA LEU A 46 -2.07 -8.94 -26.28
C LEU A 46 -3.12 -10.05 -26.40
N THR A 47 -3.61 -10.27 -27.61
CA THR A 47 -4.50 -11.38 -27.94
C THR A 47 -3.85 -12.26 -29.00
N GLU A 48 -4.47 -13.41 -29.31
CA GLU A 48 -4.01 -14.26 -30.42
C GLU A 48 -4.16 -13.59 -31.79
N GLU A 49 -5.09 -12.63 -31.93
CA GLU A 49 -5.44 -12.00 -33.20
C GLU A 49 -4.74 -10.64 -33.40
N TYR A 50 -4.60 -9.85 -32.33
CA TYR A 50 -4.09 -8.49 -32.40
C TYR A 50 -3.37 -8.03 -31.12
N VAL A 51 -2.57 -6.98 -31.28
CA VAL A 51 -2.02 -6.17 -30.18
C VAL A 51 -2.78 -4.85 -30.14
N GLU A 52 -3.41 -4.55 -29.01
CA GLU A 52 -4.04 -3.26 -28.78
C GLU A 52 -3.17 -2.42 -27.87
N VAL A 53 -2.94 -1.16 -28.25
CA VAL A 53 -2.25 -0.17 -27.45
C VAL A 53 -3.16 1.03 -27.26
N ARG A 54 -3.40 1.38 -26.01
CA ARG A 54 -4.27 2.48 -25.62
C ARG A 54 -3.43 3.69 -25.27
N LEU A 55 -3.72 4.79 -25.95
CA LEU A 55 -2.92 6.01 -25.90
C LEU A 55 -3.80 7.19 -25.51
N ALA A 56 -3.23 8.10 -24.72
CA ALA A 56 -3.79 9.43 -24.52
C ALA A 56 -3.06 10.41 -25.44
N ALA A 57 -3.81 11.11 -26.28
CA ALA A 57 -3.29 12.12 -27.20
C ALA A 57 -3.92 13.50 -26.90
N ALA A 58 -3.08 14.47 -26.57
CA ALA A 58 -3.49 15.87 -26.51
C ALA A 58 -3.43 16.44 -27.93
N LEU A 59 -4.59 16.59 -28.57
CA LEU A 59 -4.67 16.99 -29.98
C LEU A 59 -4.01 18.35 -30.25
N PRO A 60 -3.28 18.52 -31.37
CA PRO A 60 -2.60 19.77 -31.70
C PRO A 60 -3.55 20.98 -31.82
N ALA A 61 -3.28 22.01 -31.01
CA ALA A 61 -4.00 23.28 -31.01
C ALA A 61 -3.10 24.46 -30.56
N GLU A 62 -3.42 25.66 -31.06
CA GLU A 62 -2.90 26.93 -30.59
C GLU A 62 -4.03 27.69 -29.86
N GLY A 63 -3.99 27.65 -28.52
CA GLY A 63 -5.12 28.12 -27.71
C GLY A 63 -6.37 27.27 -27.98
N ARG A 64 -7.41 27.88 -28.57
CA ARG A 64 -8.65 27.19 -28.98
C ARG A 64 -8.70 26.86 -30.48
N ARG A 65 -7.65 27.19 -31.23
CA ARG A 65 -7.59 26.96 -32.68
C ARG A 65 -6.94 25.60 -32.97
N PRO A 66 -7.64 24.64 -33.61
CA PRO A 66 -7.02 23.37 -33.99
C PRO A 66 -5.92 23.60 -35.03
N LEU A 67 -4.91 22.72 -35.04
CA LEU A 67 -3.79 22.73 -36.00
C LEU A 67 -3.86 21.47 -36.90
N PRO A 68 -4.60 21.50 -38.03
CA PRO A 68 -4.85 20.29 -38.83
C PRO A 68 -3.59 19.69 -39.43
N LYS A 69 -2.65 20.51 -39.92
CA LYS A 69 -1.37 20.03 -40.48
C LYS A 69 -0.56 19.23 -39.45
N ASP A 70 -0.60 19.69 -38.21
CA ASP A 70 0.08 19.03 -37.11
C ASP A 70 -0.61 17.75 -36.68
N ALA A 71 -1.94 17.77 -36.61
CA ALA A 71 -2.72 16.56 -36.37
C ALA A 71 -2.51 15.52 -37.48
N THR A 72 -2.47 15.93 -38.74
CA THR A 72 -2.18 15.05 -39.87
C THR A 72 -0.80 14.40 -39.73
N ALA A 73 0.24 15.18 -39.42
CA ALA A 73 1.58 14.63 -39.19
C ALA A 73 1.62 13.68 -37.98
N LEU A 74 0.91 14.02 -36.91
CA LEU A 74 0.82 13.17 -35.73
C LEU A 74 0.20 11.80 -36.06
N PHE A 75 -0.98 11.79 -36.69
CA PHE A 75 -1.74 10.56 -36.94
C PHE A 75 -1.21 9.71 -38.09
N PHE A 76 -0.70 10.34 -39.15
CA PHE A 76 -0.38 9.64 -40.40
C PHE A 76 1.12 9.52 -40.69
N ASP A 77 1.99 10.10 -39.85
CA ASP A 77 3.44 9.98 -40.00
C ASP A 77 4.12 9.55 -38.69
N GLU A 78 3.96 10.32 -37.61
CA GLU A 78 4.71 10.09 -36.37
C GLU A 78 4.21 8.88 -35.57
N LEU A 79 2.89 8.79 -35.35
CA LEU A 79 2.30 7.68 -34.61
C LEU A 79 2.47 6.32 -35.33
N PRO A 80 2.25 6.20 -36.66
CA PRO A 80 2.53 4.96 -37.37
C PRO A 80 3.99 4.51 -37.26
N ARG A 81 4.96 5.44 -37.35
CA ARG A 81 6.39 5.12 -37.14
C ARG A 81 6.66 4.64 -35.72
N ALA A 82 6.07 5.29 -34.72
CA ALA A 82 6.22 4.89 -33.32
C ALA A 82 5.65 3.49 -33.07
N LEU A 83 4.45 3.19 -33.60
CA LEU A 83 3.83 1.88 -33.53
C LEU A 83 4.68 0.80 -34.22
N GLU A 84 5.17 1.08 -35.43
CA GLU A 84 6.02 0.15 -36.17
C GLU A 84 7.31 -0.15 -35.41
N ALA A 85 7.94 0.87 -34.81
CA ALA A 85 9.15 0.70 -33.99
C ALA A 85 8.90 -0.06 -32.69
N ALA A 86 7.73 0.11 -32.05
CA ALA A 86 7.42 -0.49 -30.75
C ALA A 86 6.80 -1.88 -30.82
N LEU A 87 6.09 -2.21 -31.89
CA LEU A 87 5.25 -3.41 -31.97
C LEU A 87 5.71 -4.43 -33.03
N SER A 88 6.59 -4.03 -33.96
CA SER A 88 7.11 -4.97 -34.96
C SER A 88 8.19 -5.85 -34.34
N TRP A 89 7.94 -7.17 -34.27
CA TRP A 89 8.89 -8.13 -33.68
C TRP A 89 10.30 -8.04 -34.27
N SER A 90 10.42 -7.83 -35.59
CA SER A 90 11.72 -7.69 -36.27
C SER A 90 12.51 -6.44 -35.86
N ARG A 91 11.88 -5.47 -35.20
CA ARG A 91 12.50 -4.25 -34.68
C ARG A 91 12.70 -4.29 -33.17
N LEU A 92 12.12 -5.28 -32.50
CA LEU A 92 12.27 -5.48 -31.07
C LEU A 92 13.54 -6.27 -30.76
N ASP A 93 14.19 -5.92 -29.65
CA ASP A 93 15.18 -6.79 -29.03
C ASP A 93 14.45 -7.99 -28.41
N GLY A 94 14.37 -9.08 -29.16
CA GLY A 94 13.71 -10.31 -28.74
C GLY A 94 14.34 -10.94 -27.48
N ALA A 95 15.65 -10.71 -27.24
CA ALA A 95 16.32 -11.20 -26.04
C ALA A 95 15.91 -10.36 -24.81
N ALA A 96 15.84 -9.04 -24.95
CA ALA A 96 15.33 -8.17 -23.89
C ALA A 96 13.84 -8.45 -23.58
N ALA A 97 13.01 -8.63 -24.61
CA ALA A 97 11.60 -8.97 -24.45
C ALA A 97 11.41 -10.28 -23.68
N ARG A 98 12.19 -11.31 -24.06
CA ARG A 98 12.18 -12.61 -23.39
C ARG A 98 12.63 -12.48 -21.92
N ARG A 99 13.77 -11.83 -21.67
CA ARG A 99 14.28 -11.60 -20.31
C ARG A 99 13.26 -10.88 -19.42
N HIS A 100 12.50 -9.93 -19.97
CA HIS A 100 11.46 -9.22 -19.24
C HIS A 100 10.32 -10.13 -18.80
N VAL A 101 9.91 -11.06 -19.66
CA VAL A 101 8.89 -12.07 -19.33
C VAL A 101 9.44 -13.07 -18.32
N GLU A 102 10.64 -13.61 -18.58
CA GLU A 102 11.29 -14.61 -17.73
C GLU A 102 11.45 -14.13 -16.28
N VAL A 103 11.83 -12.86 -16.08
CA VAL A 103 11.96 -12.26 -14.74
C VAL A 103 10.62 -12.20 -13.99
N ALA A 104 9.53 -11.86 -14.68
CA ALA A 104 8.21 -11.83 -14.05
C ALA A 104 7.70 -13.24 -13.70
N GLU A 105 7.93 -14.21 -14.58
CA GLU A 105 7.63 -15.63 -14.33
C GLU A 105 8.47 -16.19 -13.17
N ASP A 106 9.76 -15.86 -13.13
CA ASP A 106 10.67 -16.24 -12.07
C ASP A 106 10.23 -15.66 -10.72
N HIS A 107 9.85 -14.37 -10.69
CA HIS A 107 9.31 -13.75 -9.49
C HIS A 107 8.06 -14.48 -8.99
N ALA A 108 7.11 -14.79 -9.88
CA ALA A 108 5.90 -15.52 -9.51
C ALA A 108 6.20 -16.92 -8.96
N ALA A 109 7.12 -17.65 -9.59
CA ALA A 109 7.55 -18.97 -9.14
C ALA A 109 8.25 -18.94 -7.77
N LEU A 110 9.15 -17.96 -7.57
CA LEU A 110 9.83 -17.78 -6.29
C LEU A 110 8.86 -17.37 -5.17
N GLN A 111 7.91 -16.48 -5.47
CA GLN A 111 6.88 -16.06 -4.52
C GLN A 111 5.97 -17.25 -4.11
N ALA A 112 5.58 -18.09 -5.06
CA ALA A 112 4.81 -19.31 -4.78
C ALA A 112 5.59 -20.30 -3.90
N ALA A 113 6.90 -20.47 -4.17
CA ALA A 113 7.78 -21.38 -3.44
C ALA A 113 8.01 -20.97 -1.97
N LEU A 114 7.76 -19.71 -1.58
CA LEU A 114 7.98 -19.23 -0.21
C LEU A 114 7.24 -20.10 0.82
N ARG A 115 5.96 -20.40 0.58
CA ARG A 115 5.13 -21.13 1.53
C ARG A 115 5.65 -22.54 1.79
N ASP A 116 6.04 -23.23 0.72
CA ASP A 116 6.51 -24.62 0.76
C ASP A 116 7.83 -24.74 1.54
N HIS A 117 8.61 -23.65 1.58
CA HIS A 117 9.87 -23.57 2.32
C HIS A 117 9.70 -22.96 3.72
N GLY A 118 8.47 -22.71 4.17
CA GLY A 118 8.21 -22.08 5.47
C GLY A 118 8.70 -20.64 5.57
N LEU A 119 8.81 -19.94 4.44
CA LEU A 119 9.29 -18.56 4.33
C LEU A 119 8.14 -17.58 4.13
N VAL A 120 8.38 -16.33 4.51
CA VAL A 120 7.48 -15.19 4.25
C VAL A 120 8.05 -14.17 3.28
N ALA A 121 9.37 -14.18 3.10
CA ALA A 121 10.07 -13.38 2.11
C ALA A 121 11.43 -13.99 1.76
N PHE A 122 11.98 -13.56 0.63
CA PHE A 122 13.29 -13.96 0.14
C PHE A 122 13.99 -12.78 -0.54
N VAL A 123 15.28 -12.61 -0.26
CA VAL A 123 16.14 -11.57 -0.83
C VAL A 123 17.34 -12.22 -1.50
N ALA A 124 17.39 -12.18 -2.84
CA ALA A 124 18.47 -12.81 -3.60
C ALA A 124 19.85 -12.20 -3.31
N GLU A 125 20.87 -13.05 -3.36
CA GLU A 125 22.28 -12.63 -3.41
C GLU A 125 22.52 -11.65 -4.56
N GLY A 126 23.28 -10.58 -4.27
CA GLY A 126 23.62 -9.55 -5.24
C GLY A 126 22.53 -8.52 -5.51
N ALA A 127 21.37 -8.60 -4.85
CA ALA A 127 20.30 -7.61 -4.99
C ALA A 127 20.77 -6.19 -4.63
N ILE A 128 20.27 -5.19 -5.36
CA ILE A 128 20.51 -3.76 -5.09
C ILE A 128 19.24 -3.17 -4.48
N LEU A 129 19.22 -3.14 -3.15
CA LEU A 129 18.09 -2.63 -2.37
C LEU A 129 17.98 -1.09 -2.33
N PRO A 130 19.08 -0.31 -2.16
CA PRO A 130 18.97 1.14 -2.08
C PRO A 130 18.55 1.75 -3.42
N ARG A 131 17.74 2.82 -3.34
CA ARG A 131 17.30 3.58 -4.51
C ARG A 131 18.20 4.79 -4.72
N GLU A 132 18.17 5.34 -5.93
CA GLU A 132 18.99 6.48 -6.35
C GLU A 132 18.78 7.71 -5.44
N SER A 133 17.53 7.99 -5.06
CA SER A 133 17.19 9.09 -4.16
C SER A 133 15.83 8.86 -3.48
N GLY A 134 15.41 9.75 -2.57
CA GLY A 134 14.09 9.66 -1.92
C GLY A 134 12.89 9.97 -2.83
N VAL A 135 13.13 10.40 -4.07
CA VAL A 135 12.09 10.75 -5.06
C VAL A 135 12.20 9.94 -6.35
N SER A 136 13.20 9.05 -6.46
CA SER A 136 13.46 8.21 -7.62
C SER A 136 13.42 6.75 -7.19
N GLU A 137 12.57 5.96 -7.84
CA GLU A 137 12.53 4.52 -7.63
C GLU A 137 13.61 3.78 -8.42
N LEU A 138 14.51 4.44 -9.16
CA LEU A 138 15.64 3.76 -9.84
C LEU A 138 16.65 3.19 -8.83
N PRO A 139 17.39 2.12 -9.15
CA PRO A 139 18.40 1.58 -8.24
C PRO A 139 19.54 2.57 -8.02
N LEU A 140 20.11 2.57 -6.82
CA LEU A 140 21.39 3.23 -6.60
C LEU A 140 22.44 2.58 -7.50
N SER A 141 23.29 3.40 -8.10
CA SER A 141 24.30 2.92 -9.04
C SER A 141 25.20 1.85 -8.43
N ALA A 142 25.54 0.82 -9.22
CA ALA A 142 26.34 -0.32 -8.76
C ALA A 142 27.73 0.06 -8.21
N HIS A 143 28.27 1.23 -8.60
CA HIS A 143 29.54 1.74 -8.08
C HIS A 143 29.43 2.36 -6.68
N ARG A 144 28.21 2.63 -6.18
CA ARG A 144 27.93 3.16 -4.84
C ARG A 144 27.16 2.21 -3.96
N ALA A 145 26.36 1.33 -4.56
CA ALA A 145 25.54 0.38 -3.82
C ALA A 145 26.39 -0.78 -3.27
N VAL A 146 26.07 -1.22 -2.06
CA VAL A 146 26.57 -2.48 -1.52
C VAL A 146 25.60 -3.58 -1.94
N PRO A 147 26.03 -4.56 -2.77
CA PRO A 147 25.16 -5.68 -3.14
C PRO A 147 24.80 -6.51 -1.92
N PHE A 148 23.54 -6.90 -1.84
CA PHE A 148 23.03 -7.69 -0.73
C PHE A 148 23.76 -9.04 -0.64
N ARG A 149 24.10 -9.45 0.59
CA ARG A 149 24.70 -10.76 0.88
C ARG A 149 23.88 -11.48 1.93
N ALA A 150 23.52 -12.73 1.65
CA ALA A 150 22.72 -13.51 2.58
C ALA A 150 23.58 -13.99 3.76
N PRO A 151 23.10 -13.85 5.02
CA PRO A 151 23.81 -14.39 6.16
C PRO A 151 23.68 -15.92 6.16
N GLU A 152 24.73 -16.62 6.62
CA GLU A 152 24.82 -18.08 6.56
C GLU A 152 23.60 -18.78 7.19
N GLY A 153 23.16 -18.31 8.36
CA GLY A 153 22.03 -18.90 9.09
C GLY A 153 20.64 -18.73 8.43
N LEU A 154 20.52 -17.90 7.39
CA LEU A 154 19.27 -17.72 6.61
C LEU A 154 19.49 -17.96 5.12
N ARG A 155 20.65 -18.51 4.73
CA ARG A 155 20.98 -18.76 3.33
C ARG A 155 20.16 -19.95 2.83
N VAL A 156 19.30 -19.71 1.85
CA VAL A 156 18.51 -20.73 1.17
C VAL A 156 18.67 -20.61 -0.34
N THR A 157 18.39 -21.68 -1.07
CA THR A 157 18.34 -21.67 -2.53
C THR A 157 16.96 -22.08 -2.98
N LEU A 158 16.29 -21.17 -3.69
CA LEU A 158 15.01 -21.44 -4.34
C LEU A 158 15.25 -21.70 -5.83
N HIS A 159 14.27 -22.27 -6.53
CA HIS A 159 14.37 -22.56 -7.95
C HIS A 159 13.39 -21.69 -8.74
N ALA A 160 13.91 -20.95 -9.71
CA ALA A 160 13.14 -20.20 -10.68
C ALA A 160 13.19 -20.92 -12.04
N PRO A 161 12.08 -20.98 -12.80
CA PRO A 161 12.00 -21.76 -14.04
C PRO A 161 12.97 -21.29 -15.13
N ASN A 162 13.27 -20.00 -15.21
CA ASN A 162 14.09 -19.43 -16.28
C ASN A 162 15.53 -19.16 -15.80
N ARG A 163 15.70 -18.51 -14.65
CA ARG A 163 17.03 -18.25 -14.05
C ARG A 163 17.69 -19.51 -13.46
N GLY A 164 16.92 -20.53 -13.10
CA GLY A 164 17.40 -21.71 -12.39
C GLY A 164 17.56 -21.45 -10.87
N PRO A 165 18.57 -22.03 -10.21
CA PRO A 165 18.75 -21.86 -8.77
C PRO A 165 19.11 -20.42 -8.39
N VAL A 166 18.38 -19.86 -7.42
CA VAL A 166 18.60 -18.51 -6.87
C VAL A 166 18.88 -18.64 -5.38
N THR A 167 20.13 -18.36 -4.99
CA THR A 167 20.55 -18.33 -3.58
C THR A 167 20.33 -16.94 -2.98
N GLY A 168 19.90 -16.89 -1.72
CA GLY A 168 19.56 -15.64 -1.04
C GLY A 168 19.23 -15.84 0.44
N MET A 169 18.80 -14.77 1.08
CA MET A 169 18.30 -14.79 2.46
C MET A 169 16.81 -15.13 2.45
N GLY A 170 16.45 -16.28 3.04
CA GLY A 170 15.06 -16.64 3.30
C GLY A 170 14.65 -16.18 4.69
N ILE A 171 13.59 -15.38 4.77
CA ILE A 171 13.01 -14.95 6.05
C ILE A 171 11.91 -15.96 6.44
N PRO A 172 12.08 -16.71 7.55
CA PRO A 172 11.12 -17.74 7.95
C PRO A 172 9.81 -17.12 8.47
N ARG A 173 8.75 -17.94 8.51
CA ARG A 173 7.53 -17.64 9.26
C ARG A 173 7.86 -17.38 10.74
N GLY A 174 7.11 -16.47 11.36
CA GLY A 174 7.28 -16.07 12.75
C GLY A 174 7.58 -14.57 12.90
N ILE A 175 8.27 -14.23 13.98
CA ILE A 175 8.64 -12.86 14.34
C ILE A 175 10.10 -12.63 13.98
N THR A 176 10.33 -11.84 12.94
CA THR A 176 11.67 -11.42 12.51
C THR A 176 11.92 -9.97 12.89
N LEU A 177 12.98 -9.72 13.64
CA LEU A 177 13.48 -8.38 13.92
C LEU A 177 14.62 -8.02 12.98
N VAL A 178 14.60 -6.79 12.48
CA VAL A 178 15.71 -6.19 11.75
C VAL A 178 16.25 -5.04 12.60
N VAL A 179 17.41 -5.27 13.22
CA VAL A 179 18.06 -4.37 14.19
C VAL A 179 19.33 -3.74 13.62
N GLY A 180 19.89 -2.75 14.31
CA GLY A 180 21.15 -2.10 13.94
C GLY A 180 21.14 -0.58 14.08
N GLY A 181 22.30 0.05 13.89
CA GLY A 181 22.45 1.50 14.00
C GLY A 181 21.64 2.29 12.97
N GLY A 182 21.46 3.59 13.22
CA GLY A 182 20.90 4.52 12.24
C GLY A 182 21.77 4.56 10.98
N PHE A 183 21.17 4.54 9.80
CA PHE A 183 21.86 4.51 8.48
C PHE A 183 22.56 3.20 8.09
N HIS A 184 22.36 2.08 8.79
CA HIS A 184 22.95 0.78 8.40
C HIS A 184 22.11 -0.03 7.39
N GLY A 185 20.99 0.52 6.88
CA GLY A 185 20.19 -0.10 5.81
C GLY A 185 18.92 -0.86 6.25
N LYS A 186 18.48 -0.73 7.52
CA LYS A 186 17.27 -1.41 8.03
C LYS A 186 16.00 -1.07 7.24
N SER A 187 15.65 0.21 7.16
CA SER A 187 14.47 0.65 6.42
C SER A 187 14.61 0.42 4.92
N THR A 188 15.84 0.39 4.38
CA THR A 188 16.09 0.02 2.98
C THR A 188 15.72 -1.44 2.71
N LEU A 189 16.13 -2.36 3.59
CA LEU A 189 15.72 -3.76 3.52
C LEU A 189 14.20 -3.89 3.62
N LEU A 190 13.59 -3.26 4.64
CA LEU A 190 12.14 -3.34 4.82
C LEU A 190 11.38 -2.77 3.61
N ARG A 191 11.80 -1.63 3.04
CA ARG A 191 11.17 -1.06 1.84
C ARG A 191 11.26 -2.00 0.64
N ALA A 192 12.38 -2.71 0.46
CA ALA A 192 12.49 -3.73 -0.58
C ALA A 192 11.50 -4.88 -0.34
N LEU A 193 11.32 -5.33 0.91
CA LEU A 193 10.33 -6.35 1.26
C LEU A 193 8.88 -5.88 1.06
N VAL A 194 8.58 -4.61 1.38
CA VAL A 194 7.26 -3.98 1.15
C VAL A 194 6.91 -3.97 -0.34
N ARG A 195 7.91 -3.72 -1.20
CA ARG A 195 7.78 -3.74 -2.66
C ARG A 195 7.84 -5.14 -3.26
N GLY A 196 8.46 -6.10 -2.59
CA GLY A 196 8.61 -7.49 -3.03
C GLY A 196 7.30 -8.27 -3.22
N VAL A 197 6.16 -7.67 -2.93
CA VAL A 197 4.83 -8.20 -3.31
C VAL A 197 4.55 -8.04 -4.82
N TYR A 198 5.34 -7.23 -5.53
CA TYR A 198 5.26 -7.01 -6.97
C TYR A 198 6.56 -7.45 -7.67
N PRO A 199 6.46 -8.01 -8.89
CA PRO A 199 7.61 -8.19 -9.75
C PRO A 199 8.18 -6.83 -10.17
N HIS A 200 9.49 -6.78 -10.39
CA HIS A 200 10.18 -5.57 -10.86
C HIS A 200 10.84 -5.83 -12.21
N VAL A 201 11.05 -4.74 -12.97
CA VAL A 201 11.72 -4.81 -14.27
C VAL A 201 13.15 -5.36 -14.17
N PRO A 202 13.65 -6.05 -15.21
CA PRO A 202 15.03 -6.52 -15.22
C PRO A 202 16.03 -5.37 -15.01
N GLY A 203 16.98 -5.53 -14.08
CA GLY A 203 17.96 -4.49 -13.73
C GLY A 203 17.49 -3.49 -12.68
N ASP A 204 16.30 -3.66 -12.09
CA ASP A 204 15.82 -2.85 -10.97
C ASP A 204 16.66 -3.03 -9.68
N GLY A 205 17.36 -4.15 -9.55
CA GLY A 205 18.06 -4.55 -8.34
C GLY A 205 17.20 -5.37 -7.36
N ARG A 206 15.87 -5.24 -7.43
CA ARG A 206 14.91 -5.97 -6.56
C ARG A 206 14.11 -7.03 -7.30
N GLU A 207 14.42 -7.34 -8.56
CA GLU A 207 13.63 -8.25 -9.38
C GLU A 207 13.52 -9.69 -8.81
N TYR A 208 14.46 -10.10 -7.94
CA TYR A 208 14.44 -11.37 -7.20
C TYR A 208 14.31 -11.17 -5.67
N VAL A 209 13.68 -10.06 -5.27
CA VAL A 209 13.20 -9.84 -3.91
C VAL A 209 11.70 -10.13 -3.91
N VAL A 210 11.31 -11.19 -3.21
CA VAL A 210 9.92 -11.66 -3.17
C VAL A 210 9.41 -11.67 -1.74
N THR A 211 8.17 -11.25 -1.56
CA THR A 211 7.44 -11.30 -0.30
C THR A 211 6.08 -11.94 -0.56
N LEU A 212 5.51 -12.67 0.40
CA LEU A 212 4.17 -13.24 0.25
C LEU A 212 3.15 -12.17 -0.18
N PRO A 213 2.21 -12.50 -1.08
CA PRO A 213 1.26 -11.53 -1.61
C PRO A 213 0.31 -10.98 -0.53
N GLU A 214 0.13 -11.69 0.59
CA GLU A 214 -0.64 -11.28 1.77
C GLU A 214 0.14 -10.41 2.77
N ALA A 215 1.31 -9.88 2.37
CA ALA A 215 2.08 -8.97 3.19
C ALA A 215 1.55 -7.53 3.11
N VAL A 216 1.32 -6.95 4.29
CA VAL A 216 0.79 -5.59 4.47
C VAL A 216 1.73 -4.75 5.32
N LYS A 217 2.10 -3.57 4.81
CA LYS A 217 2.82 -2.55 5.59
C LYS A 217 1.86 -1.88 6.57
N ILE A 218 2.21 -1.95 7.86
CA ILE A 218 1.49 -1.28 8.93
C ILE A 218 2.30 -0.07 9.42
N ARG A 219 1.58 1.01 9.71
CA ARG A 219 2.09 2.24 10.33
C ARG A 219 0.97 2.98 11.07
N ALA A 220 1.34 3.97 11.88
CA ALA A 220 0.39 4.89 12.51
C ALA A 220 -0.14 5.93 11.51
N GLU A 221 -1.40 6.34 11.71
CA GLU A 221 -2.15 7.26 10.85
C GLU A 221 -3.04 8.19 11.69
N ASP A 222 -2.43 9.20 12.31
CA ASP A 222 -3.18 10.20 13.08
C ASP A 222 -4.26 10.88 12.23
N GLY A 223 -5.45 11.01 12.79
CA GLY A 223 -6.58 11.74 12.20
C GLY A 223 -7.41 10.97 11.16
N ARG A 224 -7.08 9.71 10.87
CA ARG A 224 -7.92 8.89 9.99
C ARG A 224 -9.24 8.49 10.65
N ARG A 225 -10.24 8.19 9.83
CA ARG A 225 -11.49 7.56 10.29
C ARG A 225 -11.27 6.06 10.57
N ILE A 226 -11.99 5.57 11.57
CA ILE A 226 -12.18 4.15 11.88
C ILE A 226 -13.69 3.90 12.03
N ALA A 227 -14.21 2.80 11.48
CA ALA A 227 -15.63 2.45 11.57
C ALA A 227 -15.81 0.99 12.02
N ARG A 228 -16.39 0.84 13.22
CA ARG A 228 -16.73 -0.42 13.94
C ARG A 228 -15.65 -1.51 13.92
N VAL A 229 -14.39 -1.13 14.12
CA VAL A 229 -13.29 -2.11 14.17
C VAL A 229 -13.14 -2.63 15.61
N ASP A 230 -13.04 -3.95 15.78
CA ASP A 230 -12.68 -4.53 17.07
C ASP A 230 -11.18 -4.34 17.33
N ILE A 231 -10.82 -3.25 18.01
CA ILE A 231 -9.44 -2.97 18.43
C ILE A 231 -9.16 -3.42 19.87
N SER A 232 -10.12 -4.11 20.49
CA SER A 232 -10.04 -4.56 21.88
C SER A 232 -8.86 -5.47 22.21
N PRO A 233 -8.23 -6.22 21.26
CA PRO A 233 -6.98 -6.92 21.55
C PRO A 233 -5.85 -5.96 21.95
N PHE A 234 -5.83 -4.75 21.41
CA PHE A 234 -4.77 -3.78 21.69
C PHE A 234 -5.21 -2.69 22.64
N ILE A 235 -6.49 -2.31 22.67
CA ILE A 235 -6.96 -1.14 23.40
C ILE A 235 -8.18 -1.55 24.23
N GLY A 236 -8.02 -1.56 25.55
CA GLY A 236 -9.11 -1.82 26.50
C GLY A 236 -10.12 -0.67 26.55
N THR A 237 -10.99 -0.68 27.56
CA THR A 237 -12.00 0.37 27.73
C THR A 237 -11.34 1.75 27.87
N LEU A 238 -11.73 2.68 27.01
CA LEU A 238 -11.21 4.04 27.04
C LEU A 238 -11.95 4.88 28.10
N PRO A 239 -11.35 6.00 28.56
CA PRO A 239 -12.03 6.96 29.43
C PRO A 239 -13.40 7.38 28.85
N GLY A 240 -14.40 7.50 29.72
CA GLY A 240 -15.79 7.77 29.30
C GLY A 240 -16.60 6.52 28.94
N GLY A 241 -16.03 5.32 29.09
CA GLY A 241 -16.75 4.06 28.88
C GLY A 241 -16.90 3.70 27.40
N VAL A 242 -16.04 4.24 26.53
CA VAL A 242 -16.10 3.94 25.10
C VAL A 242 -15.65 2.50 24.86
N GLU A 243 -16.55 1.72 24.26
CA GLU A 243 -16.32 0.33 23.88
C GLU A 243 -15.34 0.22 22.71
N THR A 244 -14.40 -0.72 22.80
CA THR A 244 -13.37 -0.95 21.78
C THR A 244 -13.60 -2.20 20.94
N THR A 245 -14.67 -2.95 21.24
CA THR A 245 -15.08 -4.14 20.48
C THR A 245 -15.73 -3.79 19.14
N ALA A 246 -16.25 -2.57 18.97
CA ALA A 246 -16.78 -2.02 17.73
C ALA A 246 -16.41 -0.52 17.61
N PHE A 247 -15.12 -0.21 17.73
CA PHE A 247 -14.61 1.15 17.83
C PHE A 247 -14.83 1.98 16.56
N SER A 248 -15.29 3.22 16.73
CA SER A 248 -15.47 4.20 15.65
C SER A 248 -14.98 5.57 16.07
N THR A 249 -14.35 6.31 15.15
CA THR A 249 -13.89 7.70 15.35
C THR A 249 -13.61 8.36 14.01
N ASP A 250 -13.82 9.68 13.91
CA ASP A 250 -13.41 10.50 12.75
C ASP A 250 -11.99 11.09 12.89
N ASN A 251 -11.37 10.93 14.06
CA ASN A 251 -10.07 11.47 14.42
C ASN A 251 -9.30 10.48 15.32
N ALA A 252 -8.79 9.41 14.73
CA ALA A 252 -8.00 8.41 15.45
C ALA A 252 -6.66 8.99 15.94
N SER A 253 -6.18 8.50 17.08
CA SER A 253 -4.80 8.74 17.54
C SER A 253 -3.83 7.77 16.87
N GLY A 254 -2.52 7.98 17.02
CA GLY A 254 -1.50 7.11 16.43
C GLY A 254 -1.66 5.64 16.85
N SER A 255 -1.97 5.38 18.12
CA SER A 255 -2.14 4.02 18.65
C SER A 255 -3.46 3.38 18.20
N THR A 256 -4.58 4.12 18.21
CA THR A 256 -5.88 3.57 17.77
C THR A 256 -5.91 3.36 16.27
N SER A 257 -5.29 4.24 15.48
CA SER A 257 -5.14 4.08 14.04
C SER A 257 -4.26 2.88 13.68
N GLN A 258 -3.13 2.69 14.38
CA GLN A 258 -2.27 1.53 14.14
C GLN A 258 -2.94 0.21 14.56
N ALA A 259 -3.64 0.18 15.70
CA ALA A 259 -4.44 -0.97 16.11
C ALA A 259 -5.51 -1.31 15.07
N ALA A 260 -6.27 -0.32 14.60
CA ALA A 260 -7.27 -0.51 13.55
C ALA A 260 -6.64 -1.00 12.24
N ASN A 261 -5.51 -0.43 11.82
CA ASN A 261 -4.80 -0.83 10.60
C ASN A 261 -4.41 -2.32 10.64
N ILE A 262 -3.94 -2.83 11.78
CA ILE A 262 -3.65 -4.26 11.96
C ILE A 262 -4.94 -5.08 11.84
N MET A 263 -5.99 -4.73 12.59
CA MET A 263 -7.23 -5.51 12.63
C MET A 263 -7.95 -5.52 11.28
N GLU A 264 -7.94 -4.40 10.56
CA GLU A 264 -8.47 -4.27 9.20
C GLU A 264 -7.70 -5.13 8.19
N ALA A 265 -6.36 -5.17 8.28
CA ALA A 265 -5.54 -5.99 7.41
C ALA A 265 -5.79 -7.50 7.67
N LEU A 266 -5.88 -7.89 8.95
CA LEU A 266 -6.18 -9.26 9.34
C LEU A 266 -7.58 -9.70 8.89
N GLU A 267 -8.57 -8.83 9.00
CA GLU A 267 -9.96 -9.11 8.56
C GLU A 267 -10.05 -9.52 7.09
N VAL A 268 -9.19 -8.94 6.24
CA VAL A 268 -9.17 -9.24 4.79
C VAL A 268 -8.06 -10.21 4.40
N GLY A 269 -7.49 -10.92 5.37
CA GLY A 269 -6.62 -12.09 5.15
C GLY A 269 -5.12 -11.81 5.11
N ALA A 270 -4.62 -10.74 5.72
CA ALA A 270 -3.18 -10.50 5.80
C ALA A 270 -2.49 -11.62 6.61
N GLN A 271 -1.36 -12.13 6.11
CA GLN A 271 -0.57 -13.19 6.77
C GLN A 271 0.82 -12.73 7.21
N VAL A 272 1.27 -11.56 6.73
CA VAL A 272 2.56 -10.98 7.10
C VAL A 272 2.38 -9.49 7.36
N LEU A 273 2.80 -9.03 8.54
CA LEU A 273 2.81 -7.61 8.88
C LEU A 273 4.24 -7.09 8.77
N LEU A 274 4.42 -6.01 8.00
CA LEU A 274 5.70 -5.32 7.83
C LEU A 274 5.63 -4.01 8.62
N MET A 275 6.56 -3.76 9.54
CA MET A 275 6.52 -2.60 10.44
C MET A 275 7.89 -1.93 10.55
N ASP A 276 7.90 -0.60 10.66
CA ASP A 276 9.10 0.19 10.94
C ASP A 276 8.82 1.05 12.17
N GLU A 277 9.64 0.92 13.22
CA GLU A 277 9.54 1.68 14.47
C GLU A 277 9.42 3.19 14.21
N ASP A 278 10.16 3.72 13.23
CA ASP A 278 10.16 5.14 12.85
C ASP A 278 8.81 5.66 12.35
N THR A 279 7.90 4.76 11.98
CA THR A 279 6.55 5.09 11.46
C THR A 279 5.42 4.53 12.32
N CYS A 280 5.75 3.92 13.46
CA CYS A 280 4.77 3.40 14.41
C CYS A 280 4.55 4.37 15.57
N ALA A 281 3.41 4.25 16.26
CA ALA A 281 3.17 4.98 17.49
C ALA A 281 3.98 4.36 18.64
N THR A 282 4.90 5.11 19.25
CA THR A 282 5.81 4.59 20.29
C THR A 282 5.08 3.94 21.46
N ASN A 283 4.04 4.59 21.96
CA ASN A 283 3.20 4.09 23.06
C ASN A 283 2.38 2.84 22.70
N PHE A 284 2.22 2.55 21.40
CA PHE A 284 1.64 1.30 20.92
C PHE A 284 2.69 0.19 20.83
N MET A 285 3.94 0.52 20.50
CA MET A 285 4.98 -0.48 20.29
C MET A 285 5.50 -1.05 21.61
N ILE A 286 5.74 -0.21 22.61
CA ILE A 286 6.41 -0.61 23.84
C ILE A 286 5.78 0.05 25.05
N ARG A 287 6.08 -0.55 26.20
CA ARG A 287 5.80 0.02 27.52
C ARG A 287 6.83 -0.53 28.49
N ASP A 288 7.61 0.34 29.11
CA ASP A 288 8.68 -0.07 30.02
C ASP A 288 8.20 -0.33 31.46
N GLU A 289 9.08 -0.92 32.29
CA GLU A 289 8.81 -1.22 33.71
C GLU A 289 8.44 0.03 34.51
N LEU A 290 9.16 1.15 34.28
CA LEU A 290 8.98 2.37 35.06
C LEU A 290 7.59 2.97 34.81
N MET A 291 7.13 2.94 33.56
CA MET A 291 5.80 3.40 33.18
C MET A 291 4.70 2.47 33.65
N GLN A 292 4.92 1.15 33.68
CA GLN A 292 3.97 0.22 34.32
C GLN A 292 3.83 0.48 35.83
N ARG A 293 4.91 0.89 36.51
CA ARG A 293 4.90 1.23 37.94
C ARG A 293 4.28 2.60 38.22
N LEU A 294 4.53 3.59 37.36
CA LEU A 294 3.98 4.93 37.51
C LEU A 294 2.49 4.99 37.17
N VAL A 295 2.10 4.30 36.09
CA VAL A 295 0.72 4.27 35.59
C VAL A 295 0.26 2.81 35.66
N PRO A 296 -0.56 2.40 36.64
CA PRO A 296 -1.07 1.03 36.70
C PRO A 296 -1.86 0.64 35.45
N LYS A 297 -1.93 -0.66 35.11
CA LYS A 297 -2.68 -1.15 33.92
C LYS A 297 -4.14 -0.68 33.90
N ALA A 298 -4.78 -0.51 35.05
CA ALA A 298 -6.15 0.01 35.13
C ALA A 298 -6.32 1.44 34.58
N LEU A 299 -5.23 2.21 34.47
CA LEU A 299 -5.22 3.57 33.92
C LEU A 299 -4.58 3.66 32.52
N GLU A 300 -4.03 2.55 32.01
CA GLU A 300 -3.42 2.47 30.68
C GLU A 300 -4.21 1.48 29.81
N PRO A 301 -5.13 1.98 28.97
CA PRO A 301 -5.96 1.11 28.13
C PRO A 301 -5.13 0.40 27.04
N ILE A 302 -3.97 0.93 26.65
CA ILE A 302 -3.16 0.35 25.58
C ILE A 302 -2.43 -0.88 26.11
N THR A 303 -2.52 -1.96 25.35
CA THR A 303 -1.71 -3.17 25.47
C THR A 303 -0.66 -3.09 24.37
N PRO A 304 0.64 -3.03 24.70
CA PRO A 304 1.68 -2.78 23.73
C PRO A 304 1.84 -3.97 22.76
N PHE A 305 2.26 -3.69 21.53
CA PHE A 305 2.39 -4.70 20.47
C PHE A 305 3.41 -5.79 20.82
N VAL A 306 4.44 -5.49 21.61
CA VAL A 306 5.42 -6.48 22.10
C VAL A 306 4.78 -7.62 22.87
N ASP A 307 3.69 -7.36 23.59
CA ASP A 307 2.99 -8.39 24.35
C ASP A 307 1.96 -9.15 23.49
N GLN A 308 1.53 -8.55 22.37
CA GLN A 308 0.53 -9.12 21.47
C GLN A 308 1.10 -9.85 20.24
N VAL A 309 2.33 -9.56 19.85
CA VAL A 309 2.95 -10.10 18.63
C VAL A 309 3.09 -11.63 18.68
N ARG A 310 3.37 -12.22 19.85
CA ARG A 310 3.38 -13.70 20.01
C ARG A 310 1.99 -14.29 19.82
N HIS A 311 0.96 -13.64 20.36
CA HIS A 311 -0.41 -14.11 20.21
C HIS A 311 -0.87 -14.05 18.75
N LEU A 312 -0.47 -13.04 17.97
CA LEU A 312 -0.73 -13.01 16.52
C LEU A 312 -0.09 -14.21 15.80
N ARG A 313 1.17 -14.51 16.10
CA ARG A 313 1.88 -15.64 15.52
C ARG A 313 1.26 -16.98 15.93
N ASP A 314 1.06 -17.18 17.23
CA ASP A 314 0.68 -18.49 17.79
C ASP A 314 -0.80 -18.82 17.55
N ALA A 315 -1.70 -17.82 17.62
CA ALA A 315 -3.13 -18.04 17.45
C ALA A 315 -3.61 -17.90 15.99
N LEU A 316 -3.02 -16.98 15.21
CA LEU A 316 -3.46 -16.69 13.83
C LEU A 316 -2.46 -17.12 12.76
N GLY A 317 -1.26 -17.58 13.12
CA GLY A 317 -0.22 -17.94 12.16
C GLY A 317 0.37 -16.74 11.41
N VAL A 318 0.12 -15.52 11.88
CA VAL A 318 0.52 -14.29 11.20
C VAL A 318 1.97 -13.96 11.56
N SER A 319 2.80 -13.80 10.54
CA SER A 319 4.21 -13.45 10.71
C SER A 319 4.40 -11.93 10.80
N THR A 320 5.46 -11.50 11.47
CA THR A 320 5.79 -10.07 11.58
C THR A 320 7.26 -9.85 11.25
N ILE A 321 7.54 -8.89 10.36
CA ILE A 321 8.88 -8.36 10.13
C ILE A 321 8.90 -6.93 10.66
N LEU A 322 9.68 -6.70 11.72
CA LEU A 322 9.74 -5.44 12.44
C LEU A 322 11.16 -4.87 12.39
N VAL A 323 11.31 -3.68 11.79
CA VAL A 323 12.53 -2.87 11.95
C VAL A 323 12.47 -2.15 13.28
N ILE A 324 13.51 -2.33 14.10
CA ILE A 324 13.64 -1.71 15.41
C ILE A 324 15.08 -1.22 15.63
N GLY A 325 15.24 -0.09 16.31
CA GLY A 325 16.51 0.50 16.68
C GLY A 325 16.52 1.15 18.07
N GLY A 326 15.35 1.43 18.65
CA GLY A 326 15.22 2.14 19.93
C GLY A 326 14.93 1.27 21.16
N SER A 327 14.39 0.05 21.00
CA SER A 327 14.01 -0.81 22.12
C SER A 327 14.52 -2.25 22.00
N GLY A 328 14.90 -2.82 23.14
CA GLY A 328 15.31 -4.22 23.30
C GLY A 328 14.16 -5.16 23.71
N ASP A 329 12.96 -4.65 23.96
CA ASP A 329 11.85 -5.43 24.56
C ASP A 329 11.39 -6.59 23.67
N TYR A 330 11.60 -6.47 22.35
CA TYR A 330 11.24 -7.48 21.38
C TYR A 330 12.27 -8.62 21.26
N LEU A 331 13.50 -8.45 21.76
CA LEU A 331 14.59 -9.41 21.56
C LEU A 331 14.24 -10.79 22.13
N GLY A 332 13.55 -10.81 23.29
CA GLY A 332 13.12 -12.04 23.93
C GLY A 332 11.96 -12.74 23.22
N VAL A 333 11.19 -12.05 22.37
CA VAL A 333 10.01 -12.61 21.68
C VAL A 333 10.23 -12.96 20.22
N ALA A 334 11.34 -12.53 19.63
CA ALA A 334 11.67 -12.78 18.24
C ALA A 334 12.10 -14.22 17.97
N ASP A 335 11.65 -14.80 16.87
CA ASP A 335 12.14 -16.08 16.35
C ASP A 335 13.46 -15.91 15.60
N THR A 336 13.63 -14.76 14.94
CA THR A 336 14.83 -14.43 14.16
C THR A 336 15.22 -12.98 14.39
N VAL A 337 16.52 -12.72 14.65
CA VAL A 337 17.05 -11.37 14.79
C VAL A 337 18.17 -11.16 13.77
N ILE A 338 17.98 -10.19 12.89
CA ILE A 338 18.90 -9.80 11.82
C ILE A 338 19.51 -8.44 12.18
N LEU A 339 20.79 -8.41 12.49
CA LEU A 339 21.56 -7.18 12.66
C LEU A 339 22.03 -6.69 11.29
N MET A 340 21.60 -5.49 10.91
CA MET A 340 22.14 -4.75 9.77
C MET A 340 23.37 -3.97 10.23
N ASP A 341 24.53 -4.30 9.67
CA ASP A 341 25.78 -3.61 9.94
C ASP A 341 26.50 -3.25 8.64
N HIS A 342 26.77 -1.97 8.41
CA HIS A 342 27.35 -1.46 7.15
C HIS A 342 26.68 -2.06 5.90
N PHE A 343 25.33 -2.12 5.90
CA PHE A 343 24.49 -2.65 4.82
C PHE A 343 24.54 -4.18 4.64
N VAL A 344 25.19 -4.91 5.53
CA VAL A 344 25.30 -6.38 5.51
C VAL A 344 24.47 -6.98 6.65
N PRO A 345 23.54 -7.90 6.36
CA PRO A 345 22.78 -8.59 7.40
C PRO A 345 23.63 -9.67 8.10
N ARG A 346 23.41 -9.83 9.41
CA ARG A 346 23.97 -10.91 10.25
C ARG A 346 22.89 -11.48 11.15
N VAL A 347 22.84 -12.80 11.29
CA VAL A 347 21.94 -13.45 12.25
C VAL A 347 22.55 -13.35 13.64
N VAL A 348 21.82 -12.72 14.57
CA VAL A 348 22.24 -12.52 15.97
C VAL A 348 21.18 -13.02 16.95
N THR A 349 20.29 -13.93 16.53
CA THR A 349 19.19 -14.46 17.36
C THR A 349 19.67 -14.99 18.71
N ALA A 350 20.68 -15.84 18.74
CA ALA A 350 21.18 -16.44 19.99
C ALA A 350 21.79 -15.40 20.95
N GLU A 351 22.43 -14.37 20.40
CA GLU A 351 22.98 -13.26 21.19
C GLU A 351 21.86 -12.37 21.74
N ALA A 352 20.87 -12.03 20.91
CA ALA A 352 19.70 -11.28 21.32
C ALA A 352 18.92 -11.94 22.47
N HIS A 353 18.71 -13.27 22.38
CA HIS A 353 18.03 -14.04 23.43
C HIS A 353 18.85 -14.10 24.72
N ARG A 354 20.19 -14.19 24.62
CA ARG A 354 21.08 -14.16 25.78
C ARG A 354 21.00 -12.82 26.51
N LEU A 355 21.11 -11.71 25.77
CA LEU A 355 21.01 -10.36 26.32
C LEU A 355 19.62 -10.12 26.97
N ALA A 356 18.55 -10.59 26.32
CA ALA A 356 17.20 -10.53 26.87
C ALA A 356 17.04 -11.34 28.16
N ALA A 357 17.75 -12.47 28.31
CA ALA A 357 17.72 -13.29 29.53
C ALA A 357 18.60 -12.74 30.67
N GLU A 358 19.70 -12.06 30.33
CA GLU A 358 20.57 -11.36 31.30
C GLU A 358 19.86 -10.13 31.89
N HIS A 359 19.08 -9.42 31.06
CA HIS A 359 18.21 -8.38 31.53
C HIS A 359 17.03 -8.99 32.29
N ARG A 360 16.92 -8.69 33.59
CA ARG A 360 15.70 -9.01 34.34
C ARG A 360 14.60 -8.07 33.89
N ASP A 361 13.95 -8.39 32.77
CA ASP A 361 12.71 -7.73 32.40
C ASP A 361 11.68 -7.98 33.51
N ARG A 362 11.40 -6.94 34.29
CA ARG A 362 10.42 -6.97 35.38
C ARG A 362 9.05 -6.48 34.91
N ARG A 363 8.88 -6.25 33.61
CA ARG A 363 7.57 -5.95 33.07
C ARG A 363 6.64 -7.13 33.32
N THR A 364 5.38 -6.80 33.55
CA THR A 364 4.32 -7.81 33.54
C THR A 364 3.80 -7.89 32.11
N PRO A 365 3.87 -9.05 31.43
CA PRO A 365 3.27 -9.21 30.11
C PRO A 365 1.79 -8.87 30.15
N GLU A 366 1.36 -8.00 29.24
CA GLU A 366 -0.02 -7.58 29.14
C GLU A 366 -0.74 -8.32 28.00
N GLY A 367 -2.06 -8.25 27.95
CA GLY A 367 -2.82 -8.73 26.80
C GLY A 367 -3.39 -10.12 26.96
N ARG A 368 -4.01 -10.56 25.87
CA ARG A 368 -4.84 -11.76 25.80
C ARG A 368 -4.70 -12.40 24.42
N PRO A 369 -4.91 -13.72 24.29
CA PRO A 369 -4.88 -14.39 23.01
C PRO A 369 -5.78 -13.71 21.97
N PHE A 370 -5.31 -13.65 20.72
CA PHE A 370 -6.14 -13.19 19.61
C PHE A 370 -7.22 -14.21 19.31
N GLY A 371 -8.46 -13.73 19.21
CA GLY A 371 -9.48 -14.38 18.42
C GLY A 371 -9.34 -14.02 16.94
N PRO A 372 -10.04 -14.72 16.04
CA PRO A 372 -10.18 -14.26 14.66
C PRO A 372 -10.80 -12.84 14.65
N PRO A 373 -10.37 -11.95 13.73
CA PRO A 373 -10.99 -10.63 13.59
C PRO A 373 -12.49 -10.75 13.36
N ARG A 374 -13.28 -9.90 14.02
CA ARG A 374 -14.73 -9.86 13.81
C ARG A 374 -15.01 -9.33 12.40
N PRO A 375 -15.70 -10.09 11.53
CA PRO A 375 -16.01 -9.61 10.19
C PRO A 375 -17.01 -8.45 10.24
N ARG A 376 -16.79 -7.46 9.37
CA ARG A 376 -17.68 -6.32 9.17
C ARG A 376 -18.42 -6.46 7.85
N LEU A 377 -19.67 -6.02 7.85
CA LEU A 377 -20.57 -6.06 6.72
C LEU A 377 -20.83 -4.63 6.24
N PRO A 378 -20.22 -4.21 5.12
CA PRO A 378 -20.40 -2.88 4.56
C PRO A 378 -21.83 -2.67 4.07
N LEU A 379 -22.38 -1.50 4.38
CA LEU A 379 -23.72 -1.10 4.02
C LEU A 379 -23.67 -0.08 2.86
N PRO A 380 -24.60 -0.14 1.90
CA PRO A 380 -24.50 0.63 0.65
C PRO A 380 -24.58 2.14 0.89
N GLN A 381 -25.33 2.58 1.91
CA GLN A 381 -25.44 4.00 2.27
C GLN A 381 -24.12 4.65 2.70
N GLY A 382 -23.09 3.86 3.04
CA GLY A 382 -21.77 4.37 3.36
C GLY A 382 -20.95 4.78 2.14
N PHE A 383 -21.46 4.55 0.93
CA PHE A 383 -20.77 4.81 -0.32
C PHE A 383 -21.56 5.80 -1.16
N ASN A 384 -21.02 6.99 -1.39
CA ASN A 384 -21.62 7.99 -2.26
C ASN A 384 -20.62 8.50 -3.31
N PRO A 385 -20.62 7.92 -4.52
CA PRO A 385 -19.71 8.34 -5.58
C PRO A 385 -20.16 9.64 -6.27
N TYR A 386 -21.30 10.24 -5.89
CA TYR A 386 -21.90 11.36 -6.61
C TYR A 386 -21.51 12.72 -6.04
N ARG A 387 -21.24 13.67 -6.94
CA ARG A 387 -21.22 15.11 -6.64
C ARG A 387 -22.33 15.81 -7.42
N GLY A 388 -23.48 15.97 -6.77
CA GLY A 388 -24.71 16.39 -7.46
C GLY A 388 -25.28 15.19 -8.20
N ARG A 389 -25.48 15.30 -9.52
CA ARG A 389 -25.99 14.21 -10.37
C ARG A 389 -24.90 13.41 -11.10
N ARG A 390 -23.63 13.79 -10.95
CA ARG A 390 -22.51 13.18 -11.68
C ARG A 390 -21.70 12.29 -10.75
N VAL A 391 -21.40 11.07 -11.20
CA VAL A 391 -20.38 10.21 -10.61
C VAL A 391 -19.05 10.96 -10.67
N ARG A 392 -18.33 10.98 -9.56
CA ARG A 392 -17.02 11.63 -9.43
C ARG A 392 -16.09 10.72 -8.66
N VAL A 393 -15.48 9.79 -9.37
CA VAL A 393 -14.41 8.93 -8.86
C VAL A 393 -13.15 9.27 -9.65
N ASN A 394 -12.12 9.79 -8.99
CA ASN A 394 -10.89 10.22 -9.66
C ASN A 394 -9.69 10.03 -8.76
N ALA A 395 -8.61 9.47 -9.31
CA ALA A 395 -7.30 9.49 -8.68
C ALA A 395 -6.66 10.89 -8.73
N ARG A 396 -5.78 11.15 -7.76
CA ARG A 396 -4.90 12.32 -7.69
C ARG A 396 -3.51 11.83 -7.29
N GLY A 397 -2.74 11.38 -8.28
CA GLY A 397 -1.48 10.68 -8.02
C GLY A 397 -1.70 9.40 -7.21
N VAL A 398 -0.65 8.93 -6.53
CA VAL A 398 -0.67 7.65 -5.79
C VAL A 398 -1.35 7.71 -4.41
N ARG A 399 -1.66 8.92 -3.91
CA ARG A 399 -2.00 9.15 -2.50
C ARG A 399 -3.46 9.49 -2.25
N THR A 400 -4.26 9.74 -3.28
CA THR A 400 -5.58 10.36 -3.05
C THR A 400 -6.60 9.91 -4.07
N ILE A 401 -7.78 9.54 -3.58
CA ILE A 401 -8.97 9.27 -4.39
C ILE A 401 -10.05 10.27 -4.01
N VAL A 402 -10.59 10.97 -5.00
CA VAL A 402 -11.82 11.74 -4.84
C VAL A 402 -12.98 10.79 -5.11
N PHE A 403 -13.90 10.63 -4.14
CA PHE A 403 -15.06 9.76 -4.23
C PHE A 403 -16.33 10.56 -3.89
N GLY A 404 -17.05 11.01 -4.92
CA GLY A 404 -18.19 11.92 -4.79
C GLY A 404 -17.80 13.27 -4.19
N ARG A 405 -18.19 13.49 -2.94
CA ARG A 405 -17.83 14.68 -2.15
C ARG A 405 -16.65 14.44 -1.21
N ASP A 406 -16.33 13.18 -0.95
CA ASP A 406 -15.29 12.78 -0.02
C ASP A 406 -13.94 12.65 -0.70
N VAL A 407 -12.90 12.68 0.13
CA VAL A 407 -11.52 12.43 -0.26
C VAL A 407 -11.01 11.28 0.60
N ILE A 408 -10.59 10.20 -0.06
CA ILE A 408 -9.91 9.07 0.57
C ILE A 408 -8.41 9.35 0.49
N ASP A 409 -7.77 9.48 1.65
CA ASP A 409 -6.31 9.61 1.75
C ASP A 409 -5.68 8.22 1.80
N LEU A 410 -4.72 7.97 0.92
CA LEU A 410 -3.91 6.76 0.82
C LEU A 410 -2.43 7.04 1.08
N SER A 411 -2.08 8.21 1.61
CA SER A 411 -0.70 8.64 1.86
C SER A 411 0.10 7.65 2.73
N ALA A 412 -0.58 6.93 3.63
CA ALA A 412 0.00 5.90 4.48
C ALA A 412 -0.13 4.47 3.94
N VAL A 413 -0.81 4.27 2.81
CA VAL A 413 -0.92 2.98 2.12
C VAL A 413 0.24 2.84 1.14
N GLU A 414 1.44 2.64 1.69
CA GLU A 414 2.70 2.74 0.94
C GLU A 414 2.81 1.74 -0.23
N GLN A 415 2.03 0.65 -0.22
CA GLN A 415 2.04 -0.39 -1.25
C GLN A 415 1.21 -0.06 -2.50
N VAL A 416 0.56 1.11 -2.55
CA VAL A 416 0.08 1.72 -3.80
C VAL A 416 1.27 2.38 -4.49
N VAL A 417 1.71 1.82 -5.63
CA VAL A 417 2.95 2.25 -6.33
C VAL A 417 2.67 3.17 -7.51
N ASP A 418 1.44 3.15 -8.03
CA ASP A 418 1.10 3.75 -9.33
C ASP A 418 -0.26 4.46 -9.27
N GLU A 419 -0.38 5.61 -9.94
CA GLU A 419 -1.64 6.35 -10.02
C GLU A 419 -2.73 5.54 -10.73
N SER A 420 -2.36 4.68 -11.67
CA SER A 420 -3.29 3.75 -12.33
C SER A 420 -3.85 2.69 -11.39
N GLN A 421 -3.12 2.32 -10.32
CA GLN A 421 -3.70 1.52 -9.22
C GLN A 421 -4.67 2.36 -8.41
N THR A 422 -4.31 3.59 -8.05
CA THR A 422 -5.20 4.50 -7.31
C THR A 422 -6.53 4.72 -8.04
N ARG A 423 -6.48 4.84 -9.36
CA ARG A 423 -7.67 4.96 -10.20
C ARG A 423 -8.50 3.69 -10.17
N ALA A 424 -7.87 2.53 -10.42
CA ALA A 424 -8.52 1.23 -10.36
C ALA A 424 -9.13 0.94 -8.97
N ILE A 425 -8.51 1.37 -7.87
CA ILE A 425 -9.07 1.22 -6.52
C ILE A 425 -10.37 2.01 -6.37
N GLY A 426 -10.39 3.28 -6.79
CA GLY A 426 -11.60 4.09 -6.72
C GLY A 426 -12.73 3.50 -7.54
N ASP A 427 -12.43 3.10 -8.77
CA ASP A 427 -13.42 2.52 -9.69
C ASP A 427 -13.83 1.10 -9.28
N ALA A 428 -12.97 0.35 -8.59
CA ALA A 428 -13.33 -0.93 -7.98
C ALA A 428 -14.35 -0.78 -6.84
N ILE A 429 -14.21 0.26 -6.01
CA ILE A 429 -15.21 0.57 -4.98
C ILE A 429 -16.53 0.95 -5.66
N PHE A 430 -16.49 1.78 -6.71
CA PHE A 430 -17.70 2.14 -7.43
C PHE A 430 -18.36 0.93 -8.12
N TYR A 431 -17.55 0.09 -8.76
CA TYR A 431 -18.00 -1.16 -9.38
C TYR A 431 -18.69 -2.09 -8.38
N ALA A 432 -18.08 -2.33 -7.22
CA ALA A 432 -18.67 -3.15 -6.17
C ALA A 432 -20.00 -2.58 -5.64
N LEU A 433 -20.17 -1.26 -5.65
CA LEU A 433 -21.45 -0.61 -5.33
C LEU A 433 -22.51 -0.89 -6.41
N GLU A 434 -22.16 -0.73 -7.69
CA GLU A 434 -23.08 -0.98 -8.82
C GLU A 434 -23.46 -2.45 -8.96
N GLN A 435 -22.58 -3.38 -8.57
CA GLN A 435 -22.89 -4.82 -8.52
C GLN A 435 -23.61 -5.25 -7.23
N GLU A 436 -24.01 -4.31 -6.37
CA GLU A 436 -24.69 -4.57 -5.10
C GLU A 436 -23.91 -5.52 -4.17
N TYR A 437 -22.57 -5.43 -4.17
CA TYR A 437 -21.74 -6.23 -3.27
C TYR A 437 -21.78 -5.72 -1.83
N PHE A 438 -21.94 -4.41 -1.66
CA PHE A 438 -22.17 -3.78 -0.36
C PHE A 438 -23.64 -3.91 0.07
N ASP A 439 -24.11 -5.14 0.28
CA ASP A 439 -25.52 -5.45 0.61
C ASP A 439 -25.79 -5.57 2.12
N GLY A 440 -24.76 -5.38 2.95
CA GLY A 440 -24.81 -5.64 4.39
C GLY A 440 -24.83 -7.12 4.76
N THR A 441 -24.97 -8.07 3.85
CA THR A 441 -24.99 -9.51 4.14
C THR A 441 -23.65 -10.18 3.91
N ARG A 442 -22.87 -9.67 2.96
CA ARG A 442 -21.49 -10.10 2.72
C ARG A 442 -20.53 -9.40 3.68
N THR A 443 -19.53 -10.13 4.14
CA THR A 443 -18.40 -9.52 4.86
C THR A 443 -17.52 -8.72 3.90
N LEU A 444 -16.73 -7.78 4.41
CA LEU A 444 -15.78 -7.02 3.58
C LEU A 444 -14.83 -7.97 2.82
N SER A 445 -14.38 -9.07 3.45
CA SER A 445 -13.59 -10.10 2.75
C SER A 445 -14.36 -10.71 1.58
N GLN A 446 -15.63 -11.11 1.77
CA GLN A 446 -16.45 -11.71 0.71
C GLN A 446 -16.75 -10.74 -0.44
N VAL A 447 -16.96 -9.45 -0.14
CA VAL A 447 -17.07 -8.39 -1.17
C VAL A 447 -15.81 -8.33 -2.02
N LEU A 448 -14.65 -8.34 -1.37
CA LEU A 448 -13.37 -8.31 -2.06
C LEU A 448 -13.12 -9.61 -2.86
N ASP A 449 -13.53 -10.77 -2.36
CA ASP A 449 -13.44 -12.04 -3.10
C ASP A 449 -14.26 -11.98 -4.40
N ALA A 450 -15.50 -11.48 -4.33
CA ALA A 450 -16.37 -11.33 -5.49
C ALA A 450 -15.80 -10.33 -6.51
N LEU A 451 -15.32 -9.17 -6.04
CA LEU A 451 -14.68 -8.15 -6.86
C LEU A 451 -13.43 -8.70 -7.58
N MET A 452 -12.53 -9.36 -6.86
CA MET A 452 -11.31 -9.91 -7.45
C MET A 452 -11.63 -11.03 -8.45
N ALA A 453 -12.62 -11.88 -8.15
CA ALA A 453 -13.07 -12.93 -9.07
C ALA A 453 -13.68 -12.36 -10.37
N ASP A 454 -14.28 -11.18 -10.32
CA ASP A 454 -14.75 -10.50 -11.52
C ASP A 454 -13.62 -9.94 -12.37
N ILE A 455 -12.63 -9.30 -11.73
CA ILE A 455 -11.42 -8.83 -12.39
C ILE A 455 -10.68 -10.02 -13.04
N ASP A 456 -10.56 -11.15 -12.34
CA ASP A 456 -9.90 -12.35 -12.87
C ASP A 456 -10.63 -12.95 -14.08
N ARG A 457 -11.96 -12.99 -14.08
CA ARG A 457 -12.74 -13.59 -15.17
C ARG A 457 -12.93 -12.67 -16.36
N ARG A 458 -13.13 -11.38 -16.13
CA ARG A 458 -13.52 -10.40 -17.16
C ARG A 458 -12.40 -9.43 -17.53
N GLY A 459 -11.27 -9.50 -16.83
CA GLY A 459 -10.17 -8.57 -16.96
C GLY A 459 -10.41 -7.26 -16.19
N LEU A 460 -9.33 -6.50 -16.00
CA LEU A 460 -9.34 -5.24 -15.25
C LEU A 460 -10.27 -4.16 -15.83
N GLU A 461 -10.63 -4.28 -17.12
CA GLU A 461 -11.52 -3.36 -17.83
C GLU A 461 -12.95 -3.37 -17.28
N VAL A 462 -13.36 -4.43 -16.57
CA VAL A 462 -14.70 -4.55 -15.97
C VAL A 462 -15.03 -3.41 -15.01
N LEU A 463 -14.00 -2.76 -14.45
CA LEU A 463 -14.14 -1.64 -13.53
C LEU A 463 -14.54 -0.32 -14.23
N SER A 464 -14.39 -0.26 -15.55
CA SER A 464 -14.60 0.97 -16.30
C SER A 464 -16.08 1.29 -16.48
N THR A 465 -16.41 2.56 -16.30
CA THR A 465 -17.77 3.07 -16.49
C THR A 465 -18.07 3.50 -17.92
N PHE A 466 -17.12 3.31 -18.86
CA PHE A 466 -17.20 3.81 -20.23
C PHE A 466 -17.17 2.65 -21.23
N GLU A 467 -17.88 2.83 -22.35
CA GLU A 467 -17.70 1.97 -23.53
C GLU A 467 -16.32 2.26 -24.15
N GLY A 468 -15.38 1.35 -23.95
CA GLY A 468 -13.97 1.51 -24.31
C GLY A 468 -13.14 2.03 -23.13
N HIS A 469 -11.98 1.39 -22.90
CA HIS A 469 -11.09 1.70 -21.79
C HIS A 469 -10.05 2.77 -22.20
N PRO A 470 -9.75 3.79 -21.38
CA PRO A 470 -8.70 4.78 -21.68
C PRO A 470 -7.26 4.23 -21.57
N GLY A 471 -7.10 3.04 -20.98
CA GLY A 471 -5.82 2.34 -20.82
C GLY A 471 -5.01 2.72 -19.57
N ASP A 472 -5.64 3.33 -18.57
CA ASP A 472 -4.98 3.89 -17.38
C ASP A 472 -5.38 3.19 -16.06
N TYR A 473 -5.62 1.87 -16.11
CA TYR A 473 -5.73 1.03 -14.91
C TYR A 473 -4.54 0.11 -14.76
N ALA A 474 -4.09 -0.04 -13.51
CA ALA A 474 -3.15 -1.06 -13.06
C ALA A 474 -3.79 -1.83 -11.91
N ARG A 475 -3.61 -3.16 -11.89
CA ARG A 475 -4.32 -4.02 -10.95
C ARG A 475 -3.92 -3.73 -9.49
N PRO A 476 -4.88 -3.39 -8.61
CA PRO A 476 -4.62 -3.31 -7.17
C PRO A 476 -4.76 -4.69 -6.53
N ARG A 477 -4.18 -4.88 -5.34
CA ARG A 477 -4.51 -6.05 -4.51
C ARG A 477 -5.75 -5.72 -3.66
N ARG A 478 -6.39 -6.77 -3.16
CA ARG A 478 -7.53 -6.64 -2.25
C ARG A 478 -7.22 -5.78 -1.02
N PHE A 479 -5.97 -5.80 -0.54
CA PHE A 479 -5.53 -5.07 0.64
C PHE A 479 -5.57 -3.55 0.41
N GLU A 480 -5.15 -3.07 -0.76
CA GLU A 480 -5.22 -1.65 -1.09
C GLU A 480 -6.68 -1.20 -1.28
N VAL A 481 -7.54 -2.04 -1.85
CA VAL A 481 -8.99 -1.74 -1.97
C VAL A 481 -9.65 -1.69 -0.59
N ALA A 482 -9.38 -2.66 0.28
CA ALA A 482 -9.85 -2.68 1.66
C ALA A 482 -9.38 -1.43 2.44
N ALA A 483 -8.10 -1.08 2.30
CA ALA A 483 -7.50 0.08 2.92
C ALA A 483 -8.20 1.39 2.50
N ALA A 484 -8.56 1.53 1.22
CA ALA A 484 -9.30 2.68 0.73
C ALA A 484 -10.73 2.73 1.28
N ILE A 485 -11.45 1.60 1.29
CA ILE A 485 -12.79 1.49 1.88
C ILE A 485 -12.77 1.91 3.36
N ASN A 486 -11.82 1.38 4.14
CA ASN A 486 -11.67 1.66 5.56
C ASN A 486 -11.29 3.11 5.90
N ARG A 487 -10.81 3.88 4.92
CA ARG A 487 -10.46 5.30 5.07
C ARG A 487 -11.54 6.23 4.53
N LEU A 488 -12.61 5.69 3.94
CA LEU A 488 -13.73 6.49 3.46
C LEU A 488 -14.47 7.12 4.64
N ARG A 489 -14.51 8.46 4.67
CA ARG A 489 -15.16 9.22 5.74
C ARG A 489 -16.66 8.99 5.88
N THR A 490 -17.31 8.43 4.88
CA THR A 490 -18.74 8.12 4.91
C THR A 490 -19.04 6.65 5.18
N LEU A 491 -18.01 5.81 5.36
CA LEU A 491 -18.19 4.36 5.55
C LEU A 491 -19.16 4.05 6.68
N VAL A 492 -20.13 3.19 6.37
CA VAL A 492 -21.06 2.59 7.33
C VAL A 492 -20.95 1.07 7.20
N VAL A 493 -20.71 0.41 8.32
CA VAL A 493 -20.55 -1.04 8.44
C VAL A 493 -21.31 -1.51 9.67
N ARG A 494 -21.63 -2.81 9.76
CA ARG A 494 -22.01 -3.48 11.01
C ARG A 494 -21.07 -4.64 11.30
N GLN A 495 -20.93 -5.09 12.54
CA GLN A 495 -20.23 -6.35 12.81
C GLN A 495 -21.16 -7.54 12.57
N ALA A 496 -20.59 -8.70 12.21
CA ALA A 496 -21.35 -9.93 12.08
C ALA A 496 -22.03 -10.29 13.41
N GLY A 497 -23.34 -10.55 13.36
CA GLY A 497 -24.16 -10.82 14.54
C GLY A 497 -24.92 -9.60 15.11
N GLU A 498 -24.66 -8.37 14.63
CA GLU A 498 -25.39 -7.17 15.04
C GLU A 498 -26.61 -6.87 14.14
N THR A 499 -27.64 -6.22 14.70
CA THR A 499 -28.81 -5.75 13.93
C THR A 499 -28.51 -4.45 13.19
N GLU A 500 -29.20 -4.22 12.06
CA GLU A 500 -28.96 -3.04 11.20
C GLU A 500 -29.28 -1.70 11.88
N ALA A 501 -30.20 -1.71 12.86
CA ALA A 501 -30.59 -0.53 13.64
C ALA A 501 -29.43 0.01 14.50
N ALA A 502 -28.60 -0.87 15.07
CA ALA A 502 -27.45 -0.50 15.89
C ALA A 502 -26.38 0.24 15.07
N ALA A 503 -26.16 -0.17 13.82
CA ALA A 503 -25.21 0.49 12.92
C ALA A 503 -25.65 1.90 12.48
N ARG A 504 -26.97 2.14 12.38
CA ARG A 504 -27.52 3.45 11.97
C ARG A 504 -27.51 4.48 13.10
N ALA A 505 -27.72 4.05 14.35
CA ALA A 505 -27.71 4.95 15.51
C ALA A 505 -26.32 5.61 15.67
N ASP A 506 -25.25 4.83 15.58
CA ASP A 506 -23.88 5.34 15.70
C ASP A 506 -23.49 6.28 14.54
N ALA A 507 -23.90 5.97 13.30
CA ALA A 507 -23.64 6.84 12.16
C ALA A 507 -24.36 8.20 12.28
N ALA A 508 -25.56 8.20 12.87
CA ALA A 508 -26.33 9.42 13.11
C ALA A 508 -25.78 10.24 14.29
N GLU A 509 -25.38 9.60 15.38
CA GLU A 509 -24.72 10.23 16.53
C GLU A 509 -23.34 10.81 16.13
N MET A 510 -22.60 10.03 15.32
CA MET A 510 -21.50 10.41 14.43
C MET A 510 -21.63 11.78 13.78
N ALA A 511 -22.62 11.86 12.89
CA ALA A 511 -22.92 13.04 12.09
C ALA A 511 -23.39 14.24 12.94
N ALA A 512 -24.01 13.98 14.10
CA ALA A 512 -24.45 15.02 15.02
C ALA A 512 -23.29 15.61 15.85
N GLY A 513 -22.31 14.80 16.24
CA GLY A 513 -21.12 15.22 17.00
C GLY A 513 -20.07 16.01 16.18
N ALA A 514 -20.18 15.99 14.85
CA ALA A 514 -19.32 16.75 13.94
C ALA A 514 -19.73 18.24 13.78
N GLN A 515 -20.80 18.70 14.44
CA GLN A 515 -21.08 20.13 14.54
C GLN A 515 -20.13 20.75 15.57
N PRO A 516 -19.37 21.81 15.22
CA PRO A 516 -18.52 22.46 16.20
C PRO A 516 -19.41 22.98 17.34
N ALA A 517 -19.10 22.57 18.56
CA ALA A 517 -19.73 23.13 19.75
C ALA A 517 -19.63 24.66 19.68
N ALA A 518 -20.76 25.32 19.45
CA ALA A 518 -20.88 26.75 19.62
C ALA A 518 -20.67 27.04 21.12
N GLY A 519 -19.44 27.38 21.48
CA GLY A 519 -19.11 27.81 22.84
C GLY A 519 -19.90 29.08 23.18
N PRO A 520 -20.32 29.25 24.45
CA PRO A 520 -21.10 30.40 24.85
C PRO A 520 -20.22 31.65 24.89
N GLY A 521 -20.68 32.69 24.19
CA GLY A 521 -20.49 34.11 24.52
C GLY A 521 -19.07 34.60 24.84
N SER A 522 -18.40 35.15 23.83
CA SER A 522 -17.43 36.23 24.04
C SER A 522 -17.91 37.45 23.27
N THR A 523 -18.36 38.44 24.02
CA THR A 523 -18.79 39.76 23.57
C THR A 523 -17.62 40.51 22.92
N ALA A 524 -17.74 40.84 21.64
CA ALA A 524 -16.90 41.84 20.99
C ALA A 524 -17.41 43.25 21.33
N PRO A 525 -16.55 44.23 21.63
CA PRO A 525 -16.92 45.64 21.56
C PRO A 525 -16.62 46.19 20.16
N ALA A 526 -17.53 47.03 19.68
CA ALA A 526 -17.44 47.76 18.42
C ALA A 526 -16.87 49.18 18.63
N GLY A 527 -16.11 49.66 17.62
CA GLY A 527 -15.76 51.07 17.36
C GLY A 527 -14.68 51.66 18.28
N GLU A 528 -13.76 52.55 17.90
CA GLU A 528 -13.41 53.37 16.73
C GLU A 528 -11.87 53.55 16.84
N ALA A 529 -11.03 53.88 15.84
CA ALA A 529 -11.07 55.03 14.97
C ALA A 529 -10.00 54.90 13.87
N ARG A 530 -10.27 55.53 12.73
CA ARG A 530 -9.35 55.77 11.61
C ARG A 530 -8.18 56.66 12.04
N GLN A 531 -6.98 56.37 11.52
CA GLN A 531 -6.01 57.41 11.19
C GLN A 531 -5.10 56.98 10.02
N ASP A 532 -4.78 57.99 9.21
CA ASP A 532 -4.28 57.98 7.84
C ASP A 532 -2.75 57.81 7.70
N ARG A 533 -2.36 57.32 6.51
CA ARG A 533 -1.11 57.58 5.71
C ARG A 533 0.23 56.93 6.11
N PRO A 534 1.22 56.87 5.19
CA PRO A 534 1.19 56.62 3.73
C PRO A 534 2.25 55.54 3.30
N PRO A 535 2.39 55.19 2.00
CA PRO A 535 3.31 54.12 1.57
C PRO A 535 4.73 54.65 1.33
N GLN A 536 5.73 53.81 1.62
CA GLN A 536 7.09 53.96 1.13
C GLN A 536 7.49 52.70 0.34
N GLU A 537 7.88 52.99 -0.91
CA GLU A 537 8.71 52.30 -1.92
C GLU A 537 8.86 50.78 -1.91
#